data_AF-A0A5B9CP87-F1
#
_entry.id   AF-A0A5B9CP87-F1
#
_cell.length_a   1.000
_cell.length_b   1.000
_cell.length_c   1.000
_cell.angle_alpha   90.00
_cell.angle_beta   90.00
_cell.angle_gamma   90.00
#
_symmetry.space_group_name_H-M   'P 1'
#
loop_
_entity.id
_entity.type
_entity.pdbx_description
1 polymer ?
#
loop_
_entity_poly.entity_id
_entity_poly.type
_entity_poly.pdbx_seq_one_letter_code
_entity_poly.pdbx_strand_id
1 'polypeptide(L)'
;ANINLAFSSIIHITRDVPHGWIMQNSHAIGASIFFICIYIHIARGLYYGSYLNKEVWLSGTTLLIILMATAFFGYVLPWGQMSFWAATVITNLLTAVPYLGNTLTTWLWGGFSINDPTLTRFFALHFILPFTIISASSIHIMLLHTEGSSNPLGTNTDIDKIPFHPYHSHKDMLLLTMMITMLFLIMSFTPNMFN
;
A
#
# COMPACT_ATOMS: atom_id res chain seq x y z
N ALA A 1 -3.67 17.51 -12.21
CA ALA A 1 -2.44 16.92 -12.78
C ALA A 1 -2.42 17.20 -14.27
N ASN A 2 -1.27 17.11 -14.95
CA ASN A 2 -1.16 17.29 -16.41
C ASN A 2 -0.13 16.32 -16.98
N ILE A 3 -0.47 15.57 -18.03
CA ILE A 3 0.37 14.51 -18.61
C ILE A 3 1.68 15.03 -19.18
N ASN A 4 1.69 16.26 -19.73
CA ASN A 4 2.89 16.86 -20.32
C ASN A 4 3.90 17.28 -19.24
N LEU A 5 3.44 17.49 -18.01
CA LEU A 5 4.25 17.93 -16.88
C LEU A 5 4.52 16.83 -15.85
N ALA A 6 3.78 15.72 -15.89
CA ALA A 6 3.83 14.67 -14.86
C ALA A 6 5.25 14.10 -14.70
N PHE A 7 5.82 13.59 -15.79
CA PHE A 7 7.16 12.99 -15.77
C PHE A 7 8.25 14.02 -15.44
N SER A 8 8.20 15.22 -16.05
CA SER A 8 9.17 16.28 -15.79
C SER A 8 9.09 16.82 -14.35
N SER A 9 7.90 16.83 -13.74
CA SER A 9 7.74 17.22 -12.33
C SER A 9 8.43 16.24 -11.37
N ILE A 10 8.41 14.93 -11.65
CA ILE A 10 9.16 13.94 -10.87
C ILE A 10 10.66 14.14 -11.03
N ILE A 11 11.13 14.45 -12.24
CA ILE A 11 12.55 14.78 -12.48
C ILE A 11 12.96 16.03 -11.69
N HIS A 12 12.13 17.07 -11.72
CA HIS A 12 12.36 18.31 -10.98
C HIS A 12 12.43 18.04 -9.46
N ILE A 13 11.52 17.22 -8.90
CA ILE A 13 11.59 16.81 -7.49
C ILE A 13 12.93 16.12 -7.20
N THR A 14 13.34 15.16 -8.03
CA THR A 14 14.55 14.39 -7.76
C THR A 14 15.84 15.19 -7.94
N ARG A 15 15.87 16.18 -8.85
CA ARG A 15 17.11 16.90 -9.23
C ARG A 15 17.24 18.30 -8.63
N ASP A 16 16.14 19.03 -8.54
CA ASP A 16 16.17 20.47 -8.28
C ASP A 16 15.63 20.84 -6.89
N VAL A 17 14.83 19.96 -6.27
CA VAL A 17 14.33 20.16 -4.91
C VAL A 17 15.35 19.66 -3.89
N PRO A 18 15.76 20.47 -2.89
CA PRO A 18 16.65 20.03 -1.82
C PRO A 18 16.13 18.77 -1.13
N HIS A 19 16.95 17.72 -1.08
CA HIS A 19 16.59 16.39 -0.55
C HIS A 19 15.39 15.71 -1.24
N GLY A 20 14.93 16.20 -2.39
CA GLY A 20 13.78 15.63 -3.09
C GLY A 20 14.03 14.21 -3.60
N TRP A 21 15.27 13.86 -3.94
CA TRP A 21 15.64 12.47 -4.26
C TRP A 21 15.45 11.52 -3.07
N ILE A 22 15.69 11.96 -1.82
CA ILE A 22 15.47 11.15 -0.61
C ILE A 22 13.97 10.93 -0.45
N MET A 23 13.18 11.99 -0.57
CA MET A 23 11.72 11.92 -0.48
C MET A 23 11.15 10.96 -1.54
N GLN A 24 11.53 11.12 -2.80
CA GLN A 24 11.01 10.30 -3.90
C GLN A 24 11.42 8.83 -3.76
N ASN A 25 12.70 8.54 -3.48
CA ASN A 25 13.16 7.16 -3.35
C ASN A 25 12.61 6.48 -2.09
N SER A 26 12.53 7.19 -0.95
CA SER A 26 11.93 6.64 0.26
C SER A 26 10.45 6.30 0.07
N HIS A 27 9.72 7.11 -0.69
CA HIS A 27 8.31 6.83 -1.01
C HIS A 27 8.17 5.59 -1.91
N ALA A 28 8.99 5.49 -2.97
CA ALA A 28 8.94 4.37 -3.90
C ALA A 28 9.41 3.05 -3.25
N ILE A 29 10.56 3.04 -2.59
CA ILE A 29 11.08 1.86 -1.86
C ILE A 29 10.15 1.51 -0.70
N GLY A 30 9.60 2.52 -0.02
CA GLY A 30 8.65 2.36 1.08
C GLY A 30 7.39 1.61 0.67
N ALA A 31 6.87 1.85 -0.55
CA ALA A 31 5.74 1.09 -1.08
C ALA A 31 6.05 -0.41 -1.18
N SER A 32 7.23 -0.77 -1.67
CA SER A 32 7.66 -2.17 -1.78
C SER A 32 7.86 -2.82 -0.40
N ILE A 33 8.48 -2.12 0.56
CA ILE A 33 8.60 -2.60 1.94
C ILE A 33 7.22 -2.80 2.58
N PHE A 34 6.24 -1.92 2.30
CA PHE A 34 4.87 -2.06 2.77
C PHE A 34 4.27 -3.41 2.32
N PHE A 35 4.38 -3.75 1.03
CA PHE A 35 3.86 -5.03 0.53
C PHE A 35 4.60 -6.24 1.11
N ILE A 36 5.92 -6.15 1.30
CA ILE A 36 6.69 -7.20 1.99
C ILE A 36 6.14 -7.44 3.40
N CYS A 37 5.93 -6.37 4.18
CA CYS A 37 5.34 -6.46 5.52
C CYS A 37 3.94 -7.07 5.50
N ILE A 38 3.09 -6.67 4.55
CA ILE A 38 1.73 -7.17 4.43
C ILE A 38 1.70 -8.65 4.03
N TYR A 39 2.55 -9.08 3.11
CA TYR A 39 2.64 -10.50 2.73
C TYR A 39 3.12 -11.37 3.89
N ILE A 40 4.12 -10.91 4.66
CA ILE A 40 4.54 -11.59 5.89
C ILE A 40 3.40 -11.62 6.90
N HIS A 41 2.66 -10.53 7.06
CA HIS A 41 1.53 -10.44 7.98
C HIS A 41 0.40 -11.42 7.61
N ILE A 42 0.05 -11.52 6.33
CA ILE A 42 -0.94 -12.47 5.81
C ILE A 42 -0.44 -13.90 5.99
N ALA A 43 0.82 -14.19 5.63
CA ALA A 43 1.41 -15.52 5.80
C ALA A 43 1.40 -15.97 7.26
N ARG A 44 1.71 -15.07 8.20
CA ARG A 44 1.58 -15.32 9.64
C ARG A 44 0.13 -15.68 10.00
N GLY A 45 -0.83 -14.91 9.49
CA GLY A 45 -2.25 -15.14 9.78
C GLY A 45 -2.76 -16.49 9.27
N LEU A 46 -2.30 -16.93 8.10
CA LEU A 46 -2.59 -18.26 7.56
C LEU A 46 -1.91 -19.36 8.37
N TYR A 47 -0.61 -19.22 8.65
CA TYR A 47 0.17 -20.25 9.31
C TYR A 47 -0.31 -20.54 10.75
N TYR A 48 -0.64 -19.49 11.52
CA TYR A 48 -1.11 -19.63 12.91
C TYR A 48 -2.64 -19.62 13.05
N GLY A 49 -3.40 -19.81 11.98
CA GLY A 49 -4.86 -19.88 12.04
C GLY A 49 -5.54 -18.59 12.54
N SER A 50 -4.89 -17.42 12.44
CA SER A 50 -5.46 -16.17 12.94
C SER A 50 -6.66 -15.69 12.12
N TYR A 51 -6.85 -16.23 10.92
CA TYR A 51 -8.05 -16.01 10.10
C TYR A 51 -9.35 -16.54 10.74
N LEU A 52 -9.24 -17.36 11.80
CA LEU A 52 -10.40 -17.83 12.57
C LEU A 52 -11.12 -16.68 13.30
N ASN A 53 -10.41 -15.59 13.63
CA ASN A 53 -11.06 -14.33 13.99
C ASN A 53 -11.54 -13.63 12.71
N LYS A 54 -12.76 -13.99 12.28
CA LYS A 54 -13.32 -13.62 10.97
C LYS A 54 -13.47 -12.10 10.78
N GLU A 55 -13.87 -11.37 11.81
CA GLU A 55 -14.05 -9.91 11.73
C GLU A 55 -12.72 -9.19 11.48
N VAL A 56 -11.68 -9.59 12.21
CA VAL A 56 -10.31 -9.09 12.00
C VAL A 56 -9.79 -9.50 10.62
N TRP A 57 -10.02 -10.74 10.20
CA TRP A 57 -9.57 -11.22 8.91
C TRP A 57 -10.22 -10.50 7.71
N LEU A 58 -11.53 -10.28 7.77
CA LEU A 58 -12.27 -9.57 6.72
C LEU A 58 -11.89 -8.09 6.65
N SER A 59 -11.71 -7.43 7.80
CA SER A 59 -11.19 -6.05 7.83
C SER A 59 -9.75 -5.97 7.29
N GLY A 60 -8.90 -6.95 7.59
CA GLY A 60 -7.55 -7.06 7.01
C GLY A 60 -7.55 -7.27 5.49
N THR A 61 -8.49 -8.09 4.99
CA THR A 61 -8.68 -8.30 3.54
C THR A 61 -9.14 -6.99 2.86
N THR A 62 -10.01 -6.23 3.52
CA THR A 62 -10.45 -4.91 3.02
C THR A 62 -9.28 -3.92 2.96
N LEU A 63 -8.42 -3.89 3.99
CA LEU A 63 -7.20 -3.08 4.00
C LEU A 63 -6.27 -3.43 2.84
N LEU A 64 -6.08 -4.73 2.54
CA LEU A 64 -5.26 -5.18 1.43
C LEU A 64 -5.78 -4.64 0.09
N ILE A 65 -7.10 -4.70 -0.15
CA ILE A 65 -7.72 -4.21 -1.40
C ILE A 65 -7.49 -2.69 -1.54
N ILE A 66 -7.70 -1.91 -0.47
CA ILE A 66 -7.49 -0.47 -0.49
C ILE A 66 -6.00 -0.14 -0.73
N LEU A 67 -5.08 -0.88 -0.09
CA LEU A 67 -3.64 -0.71 -0.29
C LEU A 67 -3.23 -1.02 -1.73
N MET A 68 -3.72 -2.10 -2.32
CA MET A 68 -3.47 -2.45 -3.73
C MET A 68 -3.95 -1.36 -4.68
N ALA A 69 -5.16 -0.84 -4.47
CA ALA A 69 -5.69 0.28 -5.25
C ALA A 69 -4.82 1.54 -5.09
N THR A 70 -4.43 1.86 -3.85
CA THR A 70 -3.58 3.03 -3.53
C THR A 70 -2.24 2.95 -4.25
N ALA A 71 -1.56 1.80 -4.16
CA ALA A 71 -0.26 1.60 -4.79
C ALA A 71 -0.36 1.63 -6.32
N PHE A 72 -1.39 1.01 -6.89
CA PHE A 72 -1.64 1.05 -8.32
C PHE A 72 -1.82 2.49 -8.83
N PHE A 73 -2.69 3.29 -8.18
CA PHE A 73 -2.88 4.68 -8.59
C PHE A 73 -1.60 5.51 -8.44
N GLY A 74 -0.82 5.27 -7.39
CA GLY A 74 0.48 5.93 -7.17
C GLY A 74 1.50 5.60 -8.26
N TYR A 75 1.57 4.35 -8.68
CA TYR A 75 2.47 3.88 -9.75
C TYR A 75 2.18 4.53 -11.11
N VAL A 76 0.95 4.98 -11.34
CA VAL A 76 0.56 5.68 -12.58
C VAL A 76 1.06 7.13 -12.61
N LEU A 77 1.24 7.78 -11.44
CA LEU A 77 1.49 9.22 -11.35
C LEU A 77 2.78 9.74 -12.01
N PRO A 78 3.91 9.00 -12.00
CA PRO A 78 5.11 9.44 -12.71
C PRO A 78 4.94 9.51 -14.24
N TRP A 79 3.89 8.87 -14.78
CA TRP A 79 3.57 8.88 -16.21
C TRP A 79 4.71 8.37 -17.12
N GLY A 80 5.48 7.39 -16.63
CA GLY A 80 6.44 6.66 -17.46
C GLY A 80 5.78 5.63 -18.38
N GLN A 81 6.56 4.98 -19.25
CA GLN A 81 6.05 3.96 -20.18
C GLN A 81 5.33 2.82 -19.44
N MET A 82 5.98 2.24 -18.42
CA MET A 82 5.38 1.17 -17.63
C MET A 82 4.13 1.63 -16.88
N SER A 83 4.14 2.85 -16.33
CA SER A 83 2.97 3.47 -15.68
C SER A 83 1.77 3.56 -16.62
N PHE A 84 1.97 4.09 -17.84
CA PHE A 84 0.91 4.25 -18.83
C PHE A 84 0.34 2.91 -19.31
N TRP A 85 1.22 1.95 -19.65
CA TRP A 85 0.79 0.64 -20.12
C TRP A 85 0.16 -0.20 -19.02
N ALA A 86 0.67 -0.14 -17.79
CA ALA A 86 0.03 -0.77 -16.64
C ALA A 86 -1.38 -0.19 -16.41
N ALA A 87 -1.54 1.13 -16.44
CA ALA A 87 -2.84 1.78 -16.34
C ALA A 87 -3.80 1.27 -17.42
N THR A 88 -3.33 1.24 -18.67
CA THR A 88 -4.12 0.79 -19.82
C THR A 88 -4.54 -0.68 -19.68
N VAL A 89 -3.61 -1.59 -19.43
CA VAL A 89 -3.89 -3.04 -19.38
C VAL A 89 -4.77 -3.40 -18.18
N ILE A 90 -4.45 -2.89 -16.99
CA ILE A 90 -5.17 -3.26 -15.76
C ILE A 90 -6.60 -2.72 -15.78
N THR A 91 -6.79 -1.45 -16.15
CA THR A 91 -8.15 -0.87 -16.17
C THR A 91 -9.00 -1.41 -17.30
N ASN A 92 -8.39 -1.88 -18.40
CA ASN A 92 -9.11 -2.57 -19.46
C ASN A 92 -9.74 -3.90 -19.01
N LEU A 93 -9.31 -4.50 -17.89
CA LEU A 93 -9.99 -5.68 -17.34
C LEU A 93 -11.46 -5.39 -16.99
N LEU A 94 -11.83 -4.13 -16.74
CA LEU A 94 -13.23 -3.73 -16.53
C LEU A 94 -14.12 -3.98 -17.76
N THR A 95 -13.54 -4.01 -18.96
CA THR A 95 -14.29 -4.31 -20.19
C THR A 95 -14.88 -5.72 -20.20
N ALA A 96 -14.34 -6.63 -19.38
CA ALA A 96 -14.84 -7.99 -19.23
C ALA A 96 -16.16 -8.07 -18.44
N VAL A 97 -16.61 -6.99 -17.79
CA VAL A 97 -17.90 -6.96 -17.09
C VAL A 97 -19.06 -6.99 -18.10
N PRO A 98 -19.95 -7.99 -18.06
CA PRO A 98 -21.05 -8.11 -19.01
C PRO A 98 -21.95 -6.88 -19.01
N TYR A 99 -22.36 -6.42 -20.20
CA TYR A 99 -23.24 -5.28 -20.46
C TYR A 99 -22.69 -3.89 -20.05
N LEU A 100 -21.91 -3.78 -18.97
CA LEU A 100 -21.45 -2.51 -18.39
C LEU A 100 -19.98 -2.19 -18.64
N GLY A 101 -19.17 -3.13 -19.13
CA GLY A 101 -17.70 -3.01 -19.14
C GLY A 101 -17.16 -1.78 -19.87
N ASN A 102 -17.68 -1.49 -21.07
CA ASN A 102 -17.27 -0.30 -21.83
C ASN A 102 -17.66 1.01 -21.12
N THR A 103 -18.86 1.05 -20.53
CA THR A 103 -19.34 2.20 -19.76
C THR A 103 -18.49 2.43 -18.51
N LEU A 104 -18.15 1.38 -17.76
CA LEU A 104 -17.28 1.47 -16.58
C LEU A 104 -15.87 1.96 -16.93
N THR A 105 -15.30 1.44 -18.02
CA THR A 105 -13.94 1.78 -18.46
C THR A 105 -13.86 3.25 -18.90
N THR A 106 -14.75 3.68 -19.78
CA THR A 106 -14.81 5.08 -20.25
C THR A 106 -15.15 6.06 -19.11
N TRP A 107 -16.03 5.66 -18.19
CA TRP A 107 -16.33 6.44 -16.99
C TRP A 107 -15.11 6.61 -16.09
N LEU A 108 -14.36 5.53 -15.83
CA LEU A 108 -13.16 5.56 -15.00
C LEU A 108 -12.09 6.47 -15.62
N TRP A 109 -11.82 6.30 -16.92
CA TRP A 109 -10.83 7.08 -17.65
C TRP A 109 -11.23 8.55 -17.80
N GLY A 110 -12.53 8.84 -17.85
CA GLY A 110 -13.04 10.18 -18.20
C GLY A 110 -12.82 10.51 -19.67
N GLY A 111 -12.80 9.50 -20.55
CA GLY A 111 -12.53 9.61 -21.98
C GLY A 111 -12.44 8.25 -22.67
N PHE A 112 -12.04 8.24 -23.93
CA PHE A 112 -11.89 7.02 -24.74
C PHE A 112 -10.54 6.30 -24.56
N SER A 113 -9.61 6.93 -23.86
CA SER A 113 -8.29 6.38 -23.55
C SER A 113 -7.74 7.01 -22.26
N ILE A 114 -6.70 6.39 -21.70
CA ILE A 114 -5.92 6.93 -20.59
C ILE A 114 -5.30 8.28 -21.00
N ASN A 115 -5.68 9.37 -20.34
CA ASN A 115 -5.22 10.73 -20.66
C ASN A 115 -5.30 11.66 -19.42
N ASP A 116 -5.18 12.97 -19.62
CA ASP A 116 -5.22 14.03 -18.59
C ASP A 116 -6.34 13.88 -17.53
N PRO A 117 -7.60 13.61 -17.92
CA PRO A 117 -8.68 13.39 -16.94
C PRO A 117 -8.41 12.19 -16.02
N THR A 118 -7.83 11.11 -16.57
CA THR A 118 -7.50 9.90 -15.81
C THR A 118 -6.42 10.20 -14.78
N LEU A 119 -5.31 10.83 -15.22
CA LEU A 119 -4.18 11.14 -14.33
C LEU A 119 -4.60 12.05 -13.18
N THR A 120 -5.43 13.06 -13.45
CA THR A 120 -5.92 13.97 -12.41
C THR A 120 -6.79 13.25 -11.37
N ARG A 121 -7.65 12.32 -11.79
CA ARG A 121 -8.47 11.52 -10.88
C ARG A 121 -7.63 10.54 -10.08
N PHE A 122 -6.67 9.88 -10.71
CA PHE A 122 -5.79 8.91 -10.05
C PHE A 122 -4.92 9.60 -9.00
N PHE A 123 -4.45 10.83 -9.27
CA PHE A 123 -3.78 11.64 -8.25
C PHE A 123 -4.67 11.90 -7.04
N ALA A 124 -5.92 12.33 -7.25
CA ALA A 124 -6.86 12.60 -6.16
C ALA A 124 -7.20 11.33 -5.36
N LEU A 125 -7.40 10.19 -6.05
CA LEU A 125 -7.66 8.88 -5.42
C LEU A 125 -6.44 8.40 -4.62
N HIS A 126 -5.25 8.42 -5.22
CA HIS A 126 -4.01 8.06 -4.54
C HIS A 126 -3.77 8.92 -3.30
N PHE A 127 -4.15 10.21 -3.34
CA PHE A 127 -4.02 11.11 -2.20
C PHE A 127 -5.00 10.78 -1.06
N ILE A 128 -6.27 10.49 -1.37
CA ILE A 128 -7.30 10.30 -0.33
C ILE A 128 -7.27 8.89 0.30
N LEU A 129 -6.94 7.85 -0.47
CA LEU A 129 -7.00 6.46 0.01
C LEU A 129 -6.05 6.14 1.18
N PRO A 130 -4.82 6.70 1.30
CA PRO A 130 -4.01 6.53 2.50
C PRO A 130 -4.73 6.95 3.79
N PHE A 131 -5.57 7.99 3.76
CA PHE A 131 -6.36 8.40 4.91
C PHE A 131 -7.48 7.41 5.23
N THR A 132 -8.06 6.77 4.21
CA THR A 132 -9.04 5.70 4.42
C THR A 132 -8.36 4.44 4.99
N ILE A 133 -7.11 4.14 4.60
CA ILE A 133 -6.29 3.07 5.22
C ILE A 133 -6.07 3.34 6.70
N ILE A 134 -5.72 4.58 7.10
CA ILE A 134 -5.55 4.94 8.52
C ILE A 134 -6.84 4.68 9.31
N SER A 135 -7.98 5.15 8.79
CA SER A 135 -9.27 4.92 9.44
C SER A 135 -9.62 3.43 9.53
N ALA A 136 -9.45 2.68 8.44
CA ALA A 136 -9.74 1.25 8.40
C ALA A 136 -8.79 0.44 9.30
N SER A 137 -7.52 0.84 9.45
CA SER A 137 -6.57 0.21 10.36
C SER A 137 -6.97 0.39 11.82
N SER A 138 -7.56 1.55 12.17
CA SER A 138 -8.07 1.80 13.52
C SER A 138 -9.24 0.86 13.83
N ILE A 139 -10.13 0.64 12.86
CA ILE A 139 -11.23 -0.33 12.97
C ILE A 139 -10.69 -1.75 13.10
N HIS A 140 -9.71 -2.12 12.26
CA HIS A 140 -9.09 -3.45 12.29
C HIS A 140 -8.44 -3.75 13.67
N ILE A 141 -7.75 -2.79 14.27
CA ILE A 141 -7.16 -2.92 15.61
C ILE A 141 -8.26 -2.99 16.68
N MET A 142 -9.33 -2.19 16.56
CA MET A 142 -10.46 -2.26 17.49
C MET A 142 -11.12 -3.65 17.47
N LEU A 143 -11.32 -4.24 16.28
CA LEU A 143 -11.81 -5.61 16.14
C LEU A 143 -10.83 -6.64 16.71
N LEU A 144 -9.52 -6.40 16.60
CA LEU A 144 -8.52 -7.28 17.22
C LEU A 144 -8.62 -7.23 18.75
N HIS A 145 -8.90 -6.07 19.32
CA HIS A 145 -8.98 -5.88 20.77
C HIS A 145 -10.22 -6.51 21.41
N THR A 146 -11.23 -6.94 20.64
CA THR A 146 -12.40 -7.64 21.22
C THR A 146 -12.04 -9.03 21.73
N GLU A 147 -11.22 -9.78 20.98
CA GLU A 147 -10.78 -11.14 21.32
C GLU A 147 -9.34 -11.20 21.82
N GLY A 148 -8.53 -10.19 21.50
CA GLY A 148 -7.10 -10.17 21.73
C GLY A 148 -6.30 -10.93 20.67
N SER A 149 -4.98 -10.94 20.83
CA SER A 149 -4.06 -11.60 19.90
C SER A 149 -4.01 -13.11 20.09
N SER A 150 -3.88 -13.84 18.99
CA SER A 150 -3.49 -15.26 18.97
C SER A 150 -2.01 -15.44 19.36
N ASN A 151 -1.61 -16.68 19.63
CA ASN A 151 -0.22 -17.03 19.91
C ASN A 151 0.25 -18.22 19.05
N PRO A 152 1.56 -18.45 18.92
CA PRO A 152 2.10 -19.50 18.06
C PRO A 152 1.64 -20.93 18.38
N LEU A 153 1.25 -21.22 19.62
CA LEU A 153 0.79 -22.55 20.05
C LEU A 153 -0.71 -22.76 19.76
N GLY A 154 -1.46 -21.70 19.45
CA GLY A 154 -2.91 -21.78 19.22
C GLY A 154 -3.73 -22.13 20.46
N THR A 155 -3.15 -22.03 21.66
CA THR A 155 -3.81 -22.33 22.95
C THR A 155 -4.37 -21.07 23.60
N ASN A 156 -5.12 -21.21 24.71
CA ASN A 156 -5.63 -20.05 25.45
C ASN A 156 -4.48 -19.18 26.00
N THR A 157 -4.49 -17.88 25.65
CA THR A 157 -3.47 -16.91 26.07
C THR A 157 -3.69 -16.36 27.47
N ASP A 158 -4.90 -16.44 28.03
CA ASP A 158 -5.26 -15.81 29.30
C ASP A 158 -4.45 -16.32 30.50
N ILE A 159 -3.84 -17.50 30.37
CA ILE A 159 -3.08 -18.16 31.42
C ILE A 159 -1.74 -17.46 31.68
N ASP A 160 -1.18 -16.76 30.68
CA ASP A 160 0.15 -16.14 30.76
C ASP A 160 0.23 -14.83 29.94
N LYS A 161 -0.66 -13.87 30.26
CA LYS A 161 -0.63 -12.54 29.66
C LYS A 161 0.41 -11.65 30.35
N ILE A 162 1.17 -10.92 29.54
CA ILE A 162 2.07 -9.85 29.98
C ILE A 162 1.55 -8.49 29.51
N PRO A 163 1.87 -7.38 30.21
CA PRO A 163 1.53 -6.05 29.72
C PRO A 163 2.25 -5.75 28.40
N PHE A 164 1.63 -4.95 27.53
CA PHE A 164 2.23 -4.56 26.25
C PHE A 164 3.56 -3.80 26.44
N HIS A 165 3.58 -2.84 27.36
CA HIS A 165 4.80 -2.14 27.76
C HIS A 165 5.38 -2.78 29.04
N PRO A 166 6.70 -3.05 29.12
CA PRO A 166 7.75 -2.68 28.15
C PRO A 166 8.02 -3.72 27.05
N TYR A 167 7.47 -4.92 27.18
CA TYR A 167 7.85 -6.10 26.40
C TYR A 167 7.65 -5.95 24.89
N HIS A 168 6.42 -5.76 24.45
CA HIS A 168 6.10 -5.62 23.02
C HIS A 168 6.57 -4.27 22.46
N SER A 169 6.51 -3.20 23.26
CA SER A 169 7.01 -1.88 22.82
C SER A 169 8.50 -1.88 22.45
N HIS A 170 9.37 -2.54 23.22
CA HIS A 170 10.79 -2.61 22.88
C HIS A 170 11.06 -3.55 21.70
N LYS A 171 10.33 -4.68 21.62
CA LYS A 171 10.42 -5.60 20.48
C LYS A 171 10.03 -4.91 19.17
N ASP A 172 8.95 -4.13 19.19
CA ASP A 172 8.46 -3.41 18.01
C ASP A 172 9.42 -2.29 17.61
N MET A 173 10.01 -1.57 18.59
CA MET A 173 11.04 -0.57 18.32
C MET A 173 12.29 -1.17 17.65
N LEU A 174 12.73 -2.36 18.08
CA LEU A 174 13.83 -3.07 17.44
C LEU A 174 13.51 -3.47 15.99
N LEU A 175 12.30 -3.96 15.73
CA LEU A 175 11.87 -4.30 14.37
C LEU A 175 11.78 -3.06 13.48
N LEU A 176 11.28 -1.94 14.01
CA LEU A 176 11.21 -0.66 13.31
C LEU A 176 12.60 -0.15 12.94
N THR A 177 13.58 -0.19 13.86
CA THR A 177 14.95 0.24 13.55
C THR A 177 15.58 -0.64 12.48
N MET A 178 15.40 -1.96 12.53
CA MET A 178 15.87 -2.85 11.47
C MET A 178 15.24 -2.51 10.11
N MET A 179 13.92 -2.26 10.05
CA MET A 179 13.24 -1.88 8.82
C MET A 179 13.75 -0.53 8.26
N ILE A 180 13.97 0.47 9.11
CA ILE A 180 14.53 1.77 8.72
C ILE A 180 15.97 1.61 8.21
N THR A 181 16.79 0.79 8.87
CA THR A 181 18.16 0.52 8.39
C THR A 181 18.15 -0.14 7.02
N MET A 182 17.25 -1.11 6.77
CA MET A 182 17.09 -1.74 5.46
C MET A 182 16.68 -0.72 4.39
N LEU A 183 15.71 0.16 4.68
CA LEU A 183 15.30 1.24 3.78
C LEU A 183 16.50 2.11 3.37
N PHE A 184 17.31 2.54 4.34
CA PHE A 184 18.48 3.38 4.05
C PHE A 184 19.59 2.63 3.30
N LEU A 185 19.79 1.34 3.56
CA LEU A 185 20.74 0.52 2.80
C LEU A 185 20.33 0.43 1.32
N ILE A 186 19.06 0.11 1.04
CA ILE A 186 18.56 0.02 -0.34
C ILE A 186 18.66 1.37 -1.03
N MET A 187 18.20 2.44 -0.37
CA MET A 187 18.23 3.79 -0.93
C MET A 187 19.66 4.26 -1.24
N SER A 188 20.64 3.93 -0.40
CA SER A 188 22.02 4.41 -0.54
C SER A 188 22.84 3.61 -1.55
N PHE A 189 22.63 2.28 -1.62
CA PHE A 189 23.49 1.40 -2.41
C PHE A 189 22.81 0.88 -3.69
N THR A 190 21.50 0.66 -3.68
CA THR A 190 20.75 0.06 -4.79
C THR A 190 19.35 0.66 -4.95
N PRO A 191 19.21 1.99 -5.14
CA PRO A 191 17.92 2.69 -5.08
C PRO A 191 16.89 2.21 -6.12
N ASN A 192 17.35 1.67 -7.25
CA ASN A 192 16.49 1.20 -8.33
C ASN A 192 16.08 -0.28 -8.21
N MET A 193 16.48 -0.99 -7.15
CA MET A 193 16.14 -2.41 -6.98
C MET A 193 14.64 -2.67 -6.87
N PHE A 194 13.90 -1.72 -6.29
CA PHE A 194 12.46 -1.82 -6.01
C PHE A 194 11.61 -0.75 -6.71
N ASN A 195 12.19 -0.08 -7.72
CA ASN A 195 11.51 0.92 -8.54
C ASN A 195 10.97 0.32 -9.84
#